data_AF-A0A0B8WIC1-F1
#
_entry.id   AF-A0A0B8WIC1-F1
#
_cell.length_a   1.000
_cell.length_b   1.000
_cell.length_c   1.000
_cell.angle_alpha   90.00
_cell.angle_beta   90.00
_cell.angle_gamma   90.00
#
_symmetry.space_group_name_H-M   'P 1'
#
loop_
_entity.id
_entity.type
_entity.pdbx_description
1 polymer ?
#
loop_
_entity_poly.entity_id
_entity_poly.type
_entity_poly.pdbx_seq_one_letter_code
_entity_poly.pdbx_strand_id
1 'polypeptide(L)'
;MRILLLLFLFIIGLFSSLVVSAEKAFAQSSKNKVRVIDDSLVENLRCTNLTVDNIYKAIRADAFTADRNMPVTNWSFRSGLVPIAGCWALSSTQRMFSYLARYNTVGTQPMSARVPMVLDMVRGQSLVAAEPRETLNAPRYEARKANFAVFAVERNTLSDTNVYNGLWAELGFGYDQYFHGERVRRNFRDDIETNQANRFFRFGNIGMTFKSAERSVKANWETMAQLLKNLNGKRLTLINLRVERTIQHVVMLKSYKKNKNNLYEFTAYDSNQPYKDVTLYFDGTSGQFYSPEIVRGFVYQNASRPVGAFIVSEDERTPLEKALLTHYKGRCR
;
A
#
# COMPACT_ATOMS: atom_id res chain seq x y z
N MET A 1 -75.92 23.99 24.06
CA MET A 1 -74.97 24.41 23.00
C MET A 1 -73.54 24.63 23.48
N ARG A 2 -73.27 25.32 24.60
CA ARG A 2 -71.90 25.60 25.07
C ARG A 2 -71.07 24.36 25.47
N ILE A 3 -71.71 23.30 25.99
CA ILE A 3 -71.01 22.07 26.41
C ILE A 3 -70.47 21.26 25.21
N LEU A 4 -71.19 21.25 24.09
CA LEU A 4 -70.74 20.56 22.86
C LEU A 4 -69.52 21.24 22.23
N LEU A 5 -69.43 22.57 22.31
CA LEU A 5 -68.30 23.34 21.76
C LEU A 5 -67.00 23.07 22.54
N LEU A 6 -67.10 22.95 23.87
CA LEU A 6 -65.96 22.64 24.74
C LEU A 6 -65.43 21.22 24.50
N LEU A 7 -66.33 20.26 24.29
CA LEU A 7 -65.95 18.88 24.00
C LEU A 7 -65.27 18.75 22.62
N PHE A 8 -65.76 19.49 21.62
CA PHE A 8 -65.16 19.50 20.27
C PHE A 8 -63.75 20.13 20.28
N LEU A 9 -63.55 21.24 21.02
CA LEU A 9 -62.24 21.87 21.17
C LEU A 9 -61.25 20.97 21.95
N PHE A 10 -61.72 20.22 22.94
CA PHE A 10 -60.88 19.29 23.69
C PHE A 10 -60.42 18.09 22.84
N ILE A 11 -61.31 17.55 21.99
CA ILE A 11 -60.97 16.46 21.07
C ILE A 11 -59.96 16.94 20.01
N ILE A 12 -60.14 18.13 19.42
CA ILE A 12 -59.18 18.70 18.45
C ILE A 12 -57.82 18.93 19.11
N GLY A 13 -57.78 19.44 20.35
CA GLY A 13 -56.54 19.62 21.10
C GLY A 13 -55.78 18.31 21.34
N LEU A 14 -56.49 17.23 21.71
CA LEU A 14 -55.91 15.90 21.93
C LEU A 14 -55.35 15.26 20.65
N PHE A 15 -56.07 15.37 19.52
CA PHE A 15 -55.57 14.89 18.22
C PHE A 15 -54.35 15.69 17.76
N SER A 16 -54.34 17.01 17.98
CA SER A 16 -53.20 17.87 17.64
C SER A 16 -51.95 17.52 18.45
N SER A 17 -52.11 17.25 19.75
CA SER A 17 -50.98 16.85 20.61
C SER A 17 -50.45 15.45 20.30
N LEU A 18 -51.33 14.53 19.89
CA LEU A 18 -50.94 13.17 19.51
C LEU A 18 -50.22 13.14 18.16
N VAL A 19 -50.65 13.95 17.18
CA VAL A 19 -49.97 14.07 15.88
C VAL A 19 -48.59 14.72 16.02
N VAL A 20 -48.46 15.78 16.83
CA VAL A 20 -47.15 16.43 17.09
C VAL A 20 -46.21 15.52 17.89
N SER A 21 -46.72 14.71 18.82
CA SER A 21 -45.92 13.70 19.53
C SER A 21 -45.55 12.51 18.63
N ALA A 22 -46.42 12.10 17.70
CA ALA A 22 -46.12 11.05 16.73
C ALA A 22 -45.08 11.51 15.70
N GLU A 23 -45.16 12.75 15.19
CA GLU A 23 -44.15 13.33 14.31
C GLU A 23 -42.80 13.54 15.02
N LYS A 24 -42.81 13.94 16.30
CA LYS A 24 -41.59 13.98 17.12
C LYS A 24 -41.04 12.59 17.40
N ALA A 25 -41.88 11.58 17.64
CA ALA A 25 -41.44 10.20 17.82
C ALA A 25 -40.92 9.55 16.51
N PHE A 26 -41.47 9.94 15.35
CA PHE A 26 -41.00 9.49 14.03
C PHE A 26 -39.73 10.23 13.59
N ALA A 27 -39.58 11.52 13.88
CA ALA A 27 -38.35 12.29 13.65
C ALA A 27 -37.21 11.88 14.59
N GLN A 28 -37.52 11.17 15.68
CA GLN A 28 -36.57 10.63 16.64
C GLN A 28 -36.24 9.14 16.38
N SER A 29 -36.82 8.54 15.33
CA SER A 29 -36.46 7.22 14.83
C SER A 29 -35.44 7.34 13.69
N SER A 30 -34.18 7.06 14.01
CA SER A 30 -33.02 6.92 13.11
C SER A 30 -32.33 8.20 12.60
N LYS A 31 -31.84 9.03 13.53
CA LYS A 31 -30.51 9.64 13.31
C LYS A 31 -29.46 8.52 13.38
N ASN A 32 -29.45 7.63 12.37
CA ASN A 32 -28.27 6.82 12.08
C ASN A 32 -27.17 7.81 11.71
N LYS A 33 -26.41 8.29 12.70
CA LYS A 33 -25.20 9.09 12.48
C LYS A 33 -24.34 8.24 11.54
N VAL A 34 -24.27 8.65 10.27
CA VAL A 34 -23.39 8.01 9.30
C VAL A 34 -22.00 8.08 9.87
N ARG A 35 -21.47 6.95 10.32
CA ARG A 35 -20.12 6.89 10.85
C ARG A 35 -19.16 7.17 9.70
N VAL A 36 -18.32 8.17 9.91
CA VAL A 36 -17.28 8.60 8.98
C VAL A 36 -15.94 8.27 9.61
N ILE A 37 -15.01 7.78 8.80
CA ILE A 37 -13.65 7.43 9.21
C ILE A 37 -12.68 8.38 8.52
N ASP A 38 -11.83 8.99 9.34
CA ASP A 38 -10.66 9.76 8.92
C ASP A 38 -9.42 9.14 9.57
N ASP A 39 -8.36 8.98 8.78
CA ASP A 39 -7.02 8.63 9.25
C ASP A 39 -5.95 9.17 8.30
N SER A 40 -4.70 8.73 8.45
CA SER A 40 -3.60 9.17 7.61
C SER A 40 -3.65 8.67 6.17
N LEU A 41 -4.45 7.64 5.86
CA LEU A 41 -4.65 7.13 4.51
C LEU A 41 -5.92 7.70 3.89
N VAL A 42 -7.05 7.70 4.61
CA VAL A 42 -8.37 8.08 4.07
C VAL A 42 -8.96 9.31 4.75
N GLU A 43 -9.76 10.05 4.00
CA GLU A 43 -10.62 11.14 4.49
C GLU A 43 -12.07 10.89 4.10
N ASN A 44 -12.99 11.25 4.98
CA ASN A 44 -14.43 11.19 4.76
C ASN A 44 -14.96 9.80 4.33
N LEU A 45 -14.34 8.71 4.79
CA LEU A 45 -14.77 7.36 4.43
C LEU A 45 -16.05 6.98 5.18
N ARG A 46 -17.17 6.89 4.45
CA ARG A 46 -18.48 6.55 5.02
C ARG A 46 -18.63 5.05 5.25
N CYS A 47 -19.17 4.67 6.41
CA CYS A 47 -19.44 3.27 6.76
C CYS A 47 -20.64 2.66 6.04
N THR A 48 -21.55 3.48 5.50
CA THR A 48 -22.66 3.02 4.66
C THR A 48 -22.13 2.59 3.30
N ASN A 49 -22.09 1.28 3.03
CA ASN A 49 -21.58 0.66 1.79
C ASN A 49 -20.05 0.68 1.63
N LEU A 50 -19.33 0.28 2.69
CA LEU A 50 -17.88 0.15 2.65
C LEU A 50 -17.42 -0.95 1.64
N THR A 51 -16.71 -0.53 0.60
CA THR A 51 -16.08 -1.39 -0.42
C THR A 51 -14.62 -0.96 -0.64
N VAL A 52 -13.84 -1.80 -1.32
CA VAL A 52 -12.45 -1.47 -1.71
C VAL A 52 -12.42 -0.21 -2.58
N ASP A 53 -13.32 -0.07 -3.55
CA ASP A 53 -13.41 1.13 -4.39
C ASP A 53 -13.71 2.39 -3.60
N ASN A 54 -14.59 2.31 -2.60
CA ASN A 54 -14.91 3.45 -1.75
C ASN A 54 -13.73 3.83 -0.84
N ILE A 55 -12.96 2.85 -0.36
CA ILE A 55 -11.69 3.10 0.34
C ILE A 55 -10.72 3.85 -0.58
N TYR A 56 -10.51 3.37 -1.81
CA TYR A 56 -9.63 4.01 -2.78
C TYR A 56 -10.06 5.44 -3.09
N LYS A 57 -11.35 5.70 -3.33
CA LYS A 57 -11.86 7.05 -3.58
C LYS A 57 -11.57 8.01 -2.42
N ALA A 58 -11.70 7.49 -1.19
CA ALA A 58 -11.46 8.22 0.04
C ALA A 58 -9.97 8.40 0.39
N ILE A 59 -9.02 7.79 -0.33
CA ILE A 59 -7.59 8.00 -0.06
C ILE A 59 -7.24 9.49 -0.19
N ARG A 60 -6.56 10.07 0.79
CA ARG A 60 -6.20 11.49 0.79
C ARG A 60 -5.23 11.83 -0.35
N ALA A 61 -5.26 13.07 -0.82
CA ALA A 61 -4.33 13.53 -1.86
C ALA A 61 -2.86 13.47 -1.41
N ASP A 62 -2.61 13.66 -0.12
CA ASP A 62 -1.30 13.63 0.54
C ASP A 62 -0.93 12.24 1.09
N ALA A 63 -1.71 11.19 0.81
CA ALA A 63 -1.52 9.90 1.46
C ALA A 63 -0.16 9.24 1.14
N PHE A 64 0.40 9.55 -0.03
CA PHE A 64 1.59 8.89 -0.60
C PHE A 64 2.79 9.83 -0.76
N THR A 65 2.88 10.86 0.07
CA THR A 65 3.99 11.82 0.09
C THR A 65 5.36 11.15 0.37
N ALA A 66 6.44 11.79 -0.05
CA ALA A 66 7.80 11.24 0.06
C ALA A 66 8.31 11.11 1.52
N ASP A 67 7.77 11.89 2.46
CA ASP A 67 8.05 11.78 3.90
C ASP A 67 7.64 10.43 4.51
N ARG A 68 6.76 9.69 3.81
CA ARG A 68 6.27 8.36 4.19
C ARG A 68 6.98 7.22 3.48
N ASN A 69 7.99 7.52 2.66
CA ASN A 69 8.82 6.50 2.04
C ASN A 69 9.65 5.76 3.11
N MET A 70 9.89 4.47 2.88
CA MET A 70 10.82 3.69 3.70
C MET A 70 12.24 4.20 3.44
N PRO A 71 13.03 4.57 4.47
CA PRO A 71 14.38 5.14 4.30
C PRO A 71 15.42 4.03 4.06
N VAL A 72 15.18 3.20 3.05
CA VAL A 72 16.09 2.11 2.66
C VAL A 72 16.45 2.24 1.22
N THR A 73 17.74 2.46 1.00
CA THR A 73 18.34 2.32 -0.31
C THR A 73 18.51 0.85 -0.64
N ASN A 74 18.32 0.48 -1.90
CA ASN A 74 18.66 -0.84 -2.41
C ASN A 74 20.10 -1.24 -2.03
N TRP A 75 20.33 -2.53 -1.78
CA TRP A 75 21.64 -3.08 -1.39
C TRP A 75 21.94 -4.35 -2.17
N SER A 76 23.22 -4.74 -2.20
CA SER A 76 23.63 -6.02 -2.78
C SER A 76 23.13 -7.16 -1.91
N PHE A 77 22.21 -7.97 -2.42
CA PHE A 77 21.59 -9.06 -1.68
C PHE A 77 22.57 -10.22 -1.46
N ARG A 78 22.51 -10.86 -0.27
CA ARG A 78 23.41 -11.97 0.09
C ARG A 78 23.18 -13.21 -0.76
N SER A 79 21.96 -13.39 -1.24
CA SER A 79 21.55 -14.52 -2.08
C SER A 79 22.18 -14.53 -3.48
N GLY A 80 22.88 -13.47 -3.89
CA GLY A 80 23.48 -13.37 -5.23
C GLY A 80 22.46 -13.28 -6.37
N LEU A 81 21.19 -13.04 -6.05
CA LEU A 81 20.09 -12.96 -7.02
C LEU A 81 20.15 -11.66 -7.85
N VAL A 82 19.43 -11.66 -8.98
CA VAL A 82 19.47 -10.57 -9.98
C VAL A 82 19.11 -9.22 -9.34
N PRO A 83 19.91 -8.14 -9.52
CA PRO A 83 19.70 -6.84 -8.86
C PRO A 83 18.29 -6.24 -8.98
N ILE A 84 17.62 -6.47 -10.12
CA ILE A 84 16.23 -6.05 -10.35
C ILE A 84 15.26 -6.59 -9.29
N ALA A 85 15.55 -7.76 -8.71
CA ALA A 85 14.72 -8.37 -7.70
C ALA A 85 14.73 -7.58 -6.38
N GLY A 86 15.83 -6.87 -6.08
CA GLY A 86 15.88 -5.98 -4.93
C GLY A 86 15.02 -4.74 -5.09
N CYS A 87 15.12 -4.07 -6.25
CA CYS A 87 14.26 -2.93 -6.59
C CYS A 87 12.78 -3.32 -6.57
N TRP A 88 12.47 -4.52 -7.07
CA TRP A 88 11.14 -5.10 -7.04
C TRP A 88 10.63 -5.31 -5.61
N ALA A 89 11.42 -5.98 -4.77
CA ALA A 89 11.01 -6.32 -3.40
C ALA A 89 10.80 -5.05 -2.56
N LEU A 90 11.67 -4.05 -2.72
CA LEU A 90 11.53 -2.77 -2.04
C LEU A 90 10.32 -1.97 -2.54
N SER A 91 10.08 -1.92 -3.85
CA SER A 91 8.88 -1.27 -4.40
C SER A 91 7.58 -1.96 -3.95
N SER A 92 7.58 -3.30 -3.88
CA SER A 92 6.42 -4.07 -3.40
C SER A 92 6.18 -3.81 -1.91
N THR A 93 7.25 -3.78 -1.12
CA THR A 93 7.18 -3.48 0.32
C THR A 93 6.75 -2.03 0.55
N GLN A 94 7.22 -1.07 -0.25
CA GLN A 94 6.76 0.32 -0.17
C GLN A 94 5.25 0.42 -0.43
N ARG A 95 4.73 -0.31 -1.42
CA ARG A 95 3.29 -0.38 -1.68
C ARG A 95 2.51 -0.94 -0.49
N MET A 96 3.05 -1.98 0.17
CA MET A 96 2.47 -2.51 1.40
C MET A 96 2.40 -1.45 2.50
N PHE A 97 3.50 -0.76 2.79
CA PHE A 97 3.53 0.32 3.79
C PHE A 97 2.56 1.44 3.42
N SER A 98 2.53 1.87 2.17
CA SER A 98 1.67 2.96 1.69
C SER A 98 0.17 2.67 1.93
N TYR A 99 -0.24 1.41 1.86
CA TYR A 99 -1.64 1.02 2.14
C TYR A 99 -1.89 0.65 3.60
N LEU A 100 -0.94 -0.02 4.27
CA LEU A 100 -1.21 -0.64 5.57
C LEU A 100 -0.69 0.15 6.77
N ALA A 101 0.21 1.10 6.58
CA ALA A 101 0.66 1.97 7.66
C ALA A 101 -0.40 3.01 8.01
N ARG A 102 -0.57 3.29 9.30
CA ARG A 102 -1.34 4.42 9.83
C ARG A 102 -0.41 5.34 10.59
N TYR A 103 0.04 6.37 9.90
CA TYR A 103 0.87 7.43 10.42
C TYR A 103 0.12 8.27 11.46
N ASN A 104 0.87 8.83 12.40
CA ASN A 104 0.36 9.61 13.53
C ASN A 104 -0.66 8.86 14.38
N THR A 105 -0.55 7.54 14.44
CA THR A 105 -1.45 6.68 15.21
C THR A 105 -0.64 5.94 16.26
N VAL A 106 -1.06 6.03 17.52
CA VAL A 106 -0.53 5.19 18.60
C VAL A 106 -1.12 3.80 18.44
N GLY A 107 -0.25 2.79 18.29
CA GLY A 107 -0.75 1.43 18.13
C GLY A 107 -1.25 0.86 19.44
N THR A 108 -2.31 0.06 19.38
CA THR A 108 -2.89 -0.62 20.54
C THR A 108 -2.02 -1.77 21.06
N GLN A 109 -1.11 -2.27 20.22
CA GLN A 109 -0.18 -3.34 20.56
C GLN A 109 1.20 -2.76 20.91
N PRO A 110 1.92 -3.35 21.89
CA PRO A 110 3.29 -2.97 22.18
C PRO A 110 4.21 -3.25 20.99
N MET A 111 5.34 -2.54 20.93
CA MET A 111 6.33 -2.67 19.85
C MET A 111 6.84 -4.11 19.69
N SER A 112 7.01 -4.83 20.81
CA SER A 112 7.41 -6.25 20.86
C SER A 112 6.45 -7.21 20.15
N ALA A 113 5.17 -6.82 19.98
CA ALA A 113 4.20 -7.60 19.20
C ALA A 113 4.05 -7.06 17.76
N ARG A 114 4.17 -5.74 17.59
CA ARG A 114 3.98 -5.06 16.29
C ARG A 114 5.12 -5.33 15.32
N VAL A 115 6.37 -5.30 15.79
CA VAL A 115 7.57 -5.50 14.96
C VAL A 115 7.59 -6.90 14.33
N PRO A 116 7.41 -8.01 15.08
CA PRO A 116 7.32 -9.35 14.48
C PRO A 116 6.21 -9.45 13.43
N MET A 117 5.03 -8.87 13.71
CA MET A 117 3.91 -8.87 12.77
C MET A 117 4.25 -8.15 11.46
N VAL A 118 4.87 -6.96 11.54
CA VAL A 118 5.28 -6.21 10.35
C VAL A 118 6.37 -6.95 9.58
N LEU A 119 7.34 -7.52 10.27
CA LEU A 119 8.40 -8.32 9.64
C LEU A 119 7.85 -9.58 8.95
N ASP A 120 6.85 -10.25 9.52
CA ASP A 120 6.16 -11.36 8.86
C ASP A 120 5.43 -10.91 7.58
N MET A 121 4.78 -9.75 7.59
CA MET A 121 4.17 -9.16 6.39
C MET A 121 5.23 -8.83 5.32
N VAL A 122 6.38 -8.28 5.72
CA VAL A 122 7.53 -8.00 4.84
C VAL A 122 8.09 -9.30 4.25
N ARG A 123 8.23 -10.37 5.04
CA ARG A 123 8.63 -11.71 4.57
C ARG A 123 7.59 -12.30 3.60
N GLY A 124 6.32 -11.91 3.74
CA GLY A 124 5.18 -12.51 3.04
C GLY A 124 4.78 -13.87 3.60
N GLN A 125 5.46 -14.34 4.66
CA GLN A 125 5.21 -15.58 5.36
C GLN A 125 5.36 -15.37 6.86
N SER A 126 4.48 -15.98 7.63
CA SER A 126 4.64 -16.06 9.09
C SER A 126 5.54 -17.22 9.43
N LEU A 127 6.47 -16.98 10.37
CA LEU A 127 7.23 -18.06 10.98
C LEU A 127 6.32 -18.72 12.02
N VAL A 128 5.91 -19.95 11.75
CA VAL A 128 5.24 -20.79 12.76
C VAL A 128 6.13 -21.97 13.13
N ALA A 129 6.03 -22.36 14.39
CA ALA A 129 6.51 -23.63 14.90
C ALA A 129 6.09 -24.77 13.95
N ALA A 130 7.04 -25.51 13.38
CA ALA A 130 6.69 -26.77 12.73
C ALA A 130 6.34 -27.80 13.80
N GLU A 131 5.32 -28.62 13.54
CA GLU A 131 5.05 -29.77 14.41
C GLU A 131 6.29 -30.68 14.43
N PRO A 132 6.69 -31.20 15.62
CA PRO A 132 7.78 -32.16 15.70
C PRO A 132 7.38 -33.42 14.93
N ARG A 133 8.03 -33.68 13.80
CA ARG A 133 8.01 -34.99 13.16
C ARG A 133 9.21 -35.77 13.67
N GLU A 134 8.96 -37.00 14.14
CA GLU A 134 9.94 -37.90 14.78
C GLU A 134 11.19 -38.25 13.94
N THR A 135 11.36 -37.73 12.73
CA THR A 135 12.32 -38.27 11.74
C THR A 135 13.25 -37.28 11.06
N LEU A 136 13.28 -35.98 11.42
CA LEU A 136 14.18 -35.02 10.75
C LEU A 136 14.90 -34.07 11.73
N ASN A 137 16.23 -34.19 11.79
CA ASN A 137 17.17 -33.35 12.56
C ASN A 137 17.37 -31.94 11.99
N ALA A 138 16.42 -31.43 11.20
CA ALA A 138 16.51 -30.09 10.64
C ALA A 138 15.24 -29.30 10.96
N PRO A 139 15.37 -28.07 11.49
CA PRO A 139 14.25 -27.14 11.67
C PRO A 139 13.51 -26.98 10.34
N ARG A 140 12.21 -27.29 10.33
CA ARG A 140 11.33 -26.86 9.24
C ARG A 140 10.61 -25.61 9.68
N TYR A 141 10.63 -24.60 8.83
CA TYR A 141 9.74 -23.45 8.95
C TYR A 141 8.46 -23.78 8.19
N GLU A 142 7.31 -23.78 8.87
CA GLU A 142 6.04 -23.84 8.15
C GLU A 142 5.74 -22.46 7.57
N ALA A 143 5.91 -22.35 6.26
CA ALA A 143 5.74 -21.10 5.57
C ALA A 143 4.25 -20.83 5.31
N ARG A 144 3.52 -20.32 6.32
CA ARG A 144 2.13 -19.88 6.13
C ARG A 144 2.13 -18.50 5.49
N LYS A 145 1.21 -18.26 4.54
CA LYS A 145 1.06 -16.92 3.95
C LYS A 145 0.84 -15.90 5.06
N ALA A 146 1.59 -14.80 5.03
CA ALA A 146 1.45 -13.76 6.03
C ALA A 146 0.02 -13.20 6.06
N ASN A 147 -0.47 -12.93 7.26
CA ASN A 147 -1.71 -12.20 7.46
C ASN A 147 -1.42 -10.70 7.38
N PHE A 148 -1.80 -10.08 6.26
CA PHE A 148 -1.69 -8.65 6.10
C PHE A 148 -2.69 -7.93 7.01
N ALA A 149 -2.21 -6.94 7.76
CA ALA A 149 -3.01 -6.14 8.67
C ALA A 149 -2.51 -4.69 8.67
N VAL A 150 -3.42 -3.77 8.98
CA VAL A 150 -3.07 -2.36 9.19
C VAL A 150 -2.29 -2.22 10.49
N PHE A 151 -1.23 -1.41 10.49
CA PHE A 151 -0.35 -1.19 11.63
C PHE A 151 -0.07 0.29 11.88
N ALA A 152 0.17 0.65 13.13
CA ALA A 152 0.38 2.04 13.53
C ALA A 152 1.86 2.46 13.40
N VAL A 153 2.07 3.66 12.86
CA VAL A 153 3.36 4.35 12.76
C VAL A 153 3.27 5.63 13.58
N GLU A 154 3.95 5.62 14.72
CA GLU A 154 3.93 6.73 15.67
C GLU A 154 4.80 7.90 15.15
N ARG A 155 4.36 9.14 15.41
CA ARG A 155 5.10 10.38 15.12
C ARG A 155 5.38 10.67 13.63
N ASN A 156 4.54 10.17 12.73
CA ASN A 156 4.63 10.35 11.27
C ASN A 156 5.91 9.83 10.60
N THR A 157 6.85 9.19 11.31
CA THR A 157 8.14 8.88 10.71
C THR A 157 8.37 7.39 10.54
N LEU A 158 8.63 7.00 9.29
CA LEU A 158 9.53 5.89 9.01
C LEU A 158 10.99 6.37 8.96
N SER A 159 11.28 7.65 9.23
CA SER A 159 12.63 8.22 9.13
C SER A 159 13.60 7.60 10.14
N ASP A 160 14.78 7.33 9.61
CA ASP A 160 16.03 6.96 10.28
C ASP A 160 16.49 7.96 11.36
N THR A 161 16.05 9.22 11.31
CA THR A 161 16.40 10.24 12.31
C THR A 161 15.78 9.97 13.69
N ASN A 162 14.74 9.14 13.78
CA ASN A 162 14.16 8.71 15.06
C ASN A 162 14.77 7.37 15.52
N VAL A 163 16.06 7.43 15.88
CA VAL A 163 16.90 6.27 16.21
C VAL A 163 16.54 5.55 17.51
N TYR A 164 15.84 6.22 18.45
CA TYR A 164 15.75 5.72 19.82
C TYR A 164 14.40 5.15 20.26
N ASN A 165 13.32 5.26 19.48
CA ASN A 165 12.00 4.68 19.83
C ASN A 165 11.03 4.62 18.62
N GLY A 166 11.55 4.51 17.39
CA GLY A 166 10.73 4.48 16.16
C GLY A 166 10.49 3.06 15.66
N LEU A 167 9.31 2.81 15.05
CA LEU A 167 9.02 1.54 14.37
C LEU A 167 10.14 1.19 13.37
N TRP A 168 10.65 2.19 12.65
CA TRP A 168 11.72 1.99 11.68
C TRP A 168 13.04 1.50 12.31
N ALA A 169 13.45 2.10 13.43
CA ALA A 169 14.68 1.69 14.13
C ALA A 169 14.60 0.22 14.56
N GLU A 170 13.45 -0.21 15.08
CA GLU A 170 13.22 -1.59 15.51
C GLU A 170 13.19 -2.58 14.34
N LEU A 171 12.57 -2.21 13.21
CA LEU A 171 12.59 -3.02 11.99
C LEU A 171 14.01 -3.12 11.42
N GLY A 172 14.77 -2.02 11.43
CA GLY A 172 16.09 -1.88 10.83
C GLY A 172 17.17 -2.59 11.63
N PHE A 173 17.28 -2.31 12.94
CA PHE A 173 18.20 -3.01 13.82
C PHE A 173 17.78 -4.46 13.97
N GLY A 174 16.48 -4.72 14.12
CA GLY A 174 15.94 -6.06 14.32
C GLY A 174 16.39 -6.73 15.62
N TYR A 175 16.06 -8.00 15.77
CA TYR A 175 16.30 -8.77 16.99
C TYR A 175 16.57 -10.26 16.67
N ASP A 176 17.01 -11.02 17.68
CA ASP A 176 17.09 -12.47 17.62
C ASP A 176 15.79 -13.07 18.16
N GLN A 177 15.13 -13.92 17.35
CA GLN A 177 13.94 -14.64 17.75
C GLN A 177 14.27 -16.12 17.92
N TYR A 178 13.95 -16.69 19.07
CA TYR A 178 14.13 -18.12 19.31
C TYR A 178 12.88 -18.90 18.89
N PHE A 179 13.05 -19.88 18.01
CA PHE A 179 12.02 -20.83 17.60
C PHE A 179 12.54 -22.25 17.84
N HIS A 180 11.91 -22.99 18.76
CA HIS A 180 12.35 -24.36 19.13
C HIS A 180 13.84 -24.49 19.47
N GLY A 181 14.39 -23.52 20.19
CA GLY A 181 15.81 -23.50 20.58
C GLY A 181 16.75 -22.97 19.51
N GLU A 182 16.27 -22.73 18.28
CA GLU A 182 17.07 -22.11 17.23
C GLU A 182 16.92 -20.60 17.22
N ARG A 183 18.06 -19.93 17.04
CA ARG A 183 18.14 -18.48 16.96
C ARG A 183 17.98 -18.02 15.51
N VAL A 184 16.88 -17.35 15.22
CA VAL A 184 16.61 -16.72 13.92
C VAL A 184 16.78 -15.22 14.04
N ARG A 185 17.77 -14.66 13.32
CA ARG A 185 17.91 -13.21 13.21
C ARG A 185 16.76 -12.64 12.39
N ARG A 186 16.02 -11.71 12.97
CA ARG A 186 14.91 -11.00 12.34
C ARG A 186 15.30 -9.55 12.13
N ASN A 187 15.28 -9.07 10.89
CA ASN A 187 15.37 -7.63 10.56
C ASN A 187 14.75 -7.38 9.19
N PHE A 188 14.53 -6.11 8.87
CA PHE A 188 13.87 -5.69 7.64
C PHE A 188 14.56 -6.20 6.37
N ARG A 189 15.90 -6.13 6.31
CA ARG A 189 16.66 -6.53 5.12
C ARG A 189 16.61 -8.04 4.90
N ASP A 190 16.87 -8.82 5.93
CA ASP A 190 16.87 -10.28 5.86
C ASP A 190 15.46 -10.83 5.51
N ASP A 191 14.40 -10.22 6.05
CA ASP A 191 13.01 -10.60 5.74
C ASP A 191 12.61 -10.20 4.30
N ILE A 192 13.13 -9.08 3.77
CA ILE A 192 12.98 -8.70 2.35
C ILE A 192 13.68 -9.71 1.43
N GLU A 193 14.94 -10.07 1.71
CA GLU A 193 15.68 -11.03 0.89
C GLU A 193 14.98 -12.40 0.87
N THR A 194 14.43 -12.82 2.01
CA THR A 194 13.62 -14.04 2.10
C THR A 194 12.37 -13.97 1.22
N ASN A 195 11.62 -12.87 1.30
CA ASN A 195 10.43 -12.66 0.45
C ASN A 195 10.80 -12.72 -1.04
N GLN A 196 11.88 -12.04 -1.40
CA GLN A 196 12.38 -11.99 -2.77
C GLN A 196 12.74 -13.38 -3.31
N ALA A 197 13.49 -14.19 -2.57
CA ALA A 197 13.80 -15.57 -2.96
C ALA A 197 12.53 -16.41 -3.22
N ASN A 198 11.47 -16.21 -2.42
CA ASN A 198 10.23 -16.97 -2.49
C ASN A 198 9.25 -16.52 -3.59
N ARG A 199 9.35 -15.27 -4.06
CA ARG A 199 8.31 -14.66 -4.91
C ARG A 199 8.80 -14.10 -6.23
N PHE A 200 10.06 -13.70 -6.33
CA PHE A 200 10.55 -13.03 -7.53
C PHE A 200 10.50 -13.94 -8.76
N PHE A 201 10.66 -15.26 -8.62
CA PHE A 201 10.67 -16.19 -9.76
C PHE A 201 9.29 -16.75 -10.15
N ARG A 202 8.19 -16.17 -9.66
CA ARG A 202 6.83 -16.56 -10.09
C ARG A 202 6.57 -16.12 -11.54
N PHE A 203 5.67 -16.83 -12.24
CA PHE A 203 5.38 -16.61 -13.67
C PHE A 203 5.17 -15.14 -14.09
N GLY A 204 4.53 -14.31 -13.26
CA GLY A 204 4.32 -12.89 -13.54
C GLY A 204 5.61 -12.05 -13.63
N ASN A 205 6.68 -12.50 -12.98
CA ASN A 205 7.95 -11.80 -12.88
C ASN A 205 9.04 -12.38 -13.82
N ILE A 206 8.85 -13.59 -14.35
CA ILE A 206 9.70 -14.19 -15.40
C ILE A 206 9.72 -13.30 -16.66
N GLY A 207 8.63 -12.59 -16.95
CA GLY A 207 8.60 -11.60 -18.04
C GLY A 207 9.61 -10.45 -17.86
N MET A 208 10.09 -10.21 -16.64
CA MET A 208 11.14 -9.24 -16.35
C MET A 208 12.52 -9.72 -16.81
N THR A 209 12.80 -11.03 -16.87
CA THR A 209 14.13 -11.57 -17.20
C THR A 209 14.34 -11.92 -18.68
N PHE A 210 13.28 -12.16 -19.46
CA PHE A 210 13.41 -12.78 -20.80
C PHE A 210 12.86 -11.96 -21.99
N LYS A 211 12.29 -10.77 -21.78
CA LYS A 211 11.67 -9.97 -22.87
C LYS A 211 12.57 -8.85 -23.39
N SER A 212 12.30 -8.36 -24.62
CA SER A 212 13.03 -7.26 -25.27
C SER A 212 12.95 -5.95 -24.48
N ALA A 213 13.92 -5.07 -24.70
CA ALA A 213 14.03 -3.76 -24.05
C ALA A 213 13.04 -2.74 -24.60
N GLU A 214 13.03 -2.57 -25.91
CA GLU A 214 12.12 -1.66 -26.59
C GLU A 214 10.73 -2.28 -26.76
N ARG A 215 9.72 -1.41 -26.64
CA ARG A 215 8.32 -1.73 -26.87
C ARG A 215 7.81 -0.91 -28.04
N SER A 216 6.87 -1.47 -28.79
CA SER A 216 6.16 -0.71 -29.82
C SER A 216 5.37 0.45 -29.20
N VAL A 217 5.20 1.52 -29.97
CA VAL A 217 4.40 2.70 -29.58
C VAL A 217 3.00 2.27 -29.10
N LYS A 218 2.35 1.34 -29.81
CA LYS A 218 1.04 0.79 -29.41
C LYS A 218 1.07 0.17 -28.00
N ALA A 219 2.08 -0.66 -27.72
CA ALA A 219 2.21 -1.34 -26.43
C ALA A 219 2.52 -0.35 -25.28
N ASN A 220 3.23 0.75 -25.57
CA ASN A 220 3.44 1.83 -24.62
C ASN A 220 2.13 2.58 -24.32
N TRP A 221 1.32 2.87 -25.34
CA TRP A 221 0.00 3.47 -25.15
C TRP A 221 -0.96 2.60 -24.34
N GLU A 222 -0.96 1.29 -24.57
CA GLU A 222 -1.75 0.35 -23.75
C GLU A 222 -1.31 0.37 -22.29
N THR A 223 0.01 0.41 -22.05
CA THR A 223 0.58 0.52 -20.71
C THR A 223 0.17 1.85 -20.08
N MET A 224 0.30 2.95 -20.81
CA MET A 224 -0.10 4.28 -20.41
C MET A 224 -1.58 4.33 -20.00
N ALA A 225 -2.48 3.80 -20.83
CA ALA A 225 -3.90 3.75 -20.53
C ALA A 225 -4.21 2.99 -19.23
N GLN A 226 -3.52 1.86 -18.99
CA GLN A 226 -3.66 1.10 -17.76
C GLN A 226 -3.09 1.86 -16.54
N LEU A 227 -1.98 2.58 -16.68
CA LEU A 227 -1.42 3.43 -15.63
C LEU A 227 -2.39 4.55 -15.25
N LEU A 228 -2.95 5.25 -16.24
CA LEU A 228 -3.96 6.29 -16.00
C LEU A 228 -5.18 5.73 -15.29
N LYS A 229 -5.70 4.56 -15.72
CA LYS A 229 -6.83 3.90 -15.06
C LYS A 229 -6.53 3.59 -13.59
N ASN A 230 -5.36 3.03 -13.30
CA ASN A 230 -4.96 2.70 -11.94
C ASN A 230 -4.79 3.95 -11.07
N LEU A 231 -4.04 4.94 -11.54
CA LEU A 231 -3.70 6.14 -10.77
C LEU A 231 -4.92 7.07 -10.56
N ASN A 232 -5.85 7.15 -11.52
CA ASN A 232 -7.14 7.83 -11.31
C ASN A 232 -7.97 7.16 -10.22
N GLY A 233 -7.82 5.85 -10.06
CA GLY A 233 -8.39 5.10 -8.95
C GLY A 233 -7.54 5.09 -7.67
N LYS A 234 -6.49 5.93 -7.58
CA LYS A 234 -5.51 5.97 -6.47
C LYS A 234 -4.86 4.60 -6.18
N ARG A 235 -4.72 3.77 -7.21
CA ARG A 235 -4.07 2.45 -7.13
C ARG A 235 -2.60 2.55 -7.51
N LEU A 236 -1.74 2.48 -6.50
CA LEU A 236 -0.29 2.38 -6.64
C LEU A 236 0.07 1.18 -7.53
N THR A 237 0.86 1.45 -8.55
CA THR A 237 1.22 0.48 -9.61
C THR A 237 2.73 0.35 -9.68
N LEU A 238 3.24 -0.88 -9.68
CA LEU A 238 4.66 -1.12 -9.91
C LEU A 238 4.91 -1.21 -11.41
N ILE A 239 5.99 -0.58 -11.85
CA ILE A 239 6.47 -0.68 -13.22
C ILE A 239 7.94 -1.08 -13.24
N ASN A 240 8.28 -1.97 -14.15
CA ASN A 240 9.64 -2.25 -14.54
C ASN A 240 10.02 -1.34 -15.71
N LEU A 241 11.05 -0.52 -15.50
CA LEU A 241 11.69 0.33 -16.47
C LEU A 241 12.90 -0.41 -17.04
N ARG A 242 12.86 -0.69 -18.33
CA ARG A 242 13.87 -1.47 -19.02
C ARG A 242 14.56 -0.60 -20.06
N VAL A 243 15.84 -0.36 -19.83
CA VAL A 243 16.71 0.28 -20.83
C VAL A 243 17.26 -0.79 -21.77
N GLU A 244 17.72 -1.91 -21.18
CA GLU A 244 18.26 -3.08 -21.88
C GLU A 244 17.88 -4.36 -21.14
N ARG A 245 18.14 -5.54 -21.73
CA ARG A 245 17.75 -6.83 -21.11
C ARG A 245 18.33 -7.02 -19.70
N THR A 246 19.54 -6.54 -19.45
CA THR A 246 20.22 -6.64 -18.15
C THR A 246 20.13 -5.37 -17.32
N ILE A 247 19.65 -4.27 -17.91
CA ILE A 247 19.60 -2.95 -17.29
C ILE A 247 18.14 -2.56 -17.07
N GLN A 248 17.68 -2.83 -15.85
CA GLN A 248 16.28 -2.75 -15.47
C GLN A 248 16.13 -2.21 -14.06
N HIS A 249 15.04 -1.49 -13.81
CA HIS A 249 14.73 -0.94 -12.50
C HIS A 249 13.24 -0.95 -12.24
N VAL A 250 12.82 -1.35 -11.05
CA VAL A 250 11.40 -1.34 -10.65
C VAL A 250 11.13 -0.14 -9.76
N VAL A 251 10.08 0.60 -10.10
CA VAL A 251 9.56 1.73 -9.30
C VAL A 251 8.07 1.58 -9.06
N MET A 252 7.56 2.30 -8.06
CA MET A 252 6.13 2.38 -7.77
C MET A 252 5.60 3.76 -8.12
N LEU A 253 4.65 3.83 -9.06
CA LEU A 253 3.97 5.07 -9.40
C LEU A 253 2.94 5.46 -8.33
N LYS A 254 2.95 6.74 -7.96
CA LYS A 254 2.10 7.35 -6.92
C LYS A 254 0.99 8.22 -7.49
N SER A 255 1.33 9.07 -8.44
CA SER A 255 0.41 10.02 -9.07
C SER A 255 0.93 10.42 -10.46
N TYR A 256 0.14 11.21 -11.17
CA TYR A 256 0.57 11.80 -12.43
C TYR A 256 -0.06 13.19 -12.61
N LYS A 257 0.56 14.01 -13.45
CA LYS A 257 -0.03 15.24 -13.99
C LYS A 257 0.21 15.28 -15.49
N LYS A 258 -0.77 15.81 -16.22
CA LYS A 258 -0.64 16.10 -17.65
C LYS A 258 -0.33 17.57 -17.82
N ASN A 259 0.71 17.91 -18.57
CA ASN A 259 1.01 19.29 -18.90
C ASN A 259 0.42 19.68 -20.27
N LYS A 260 0.56 20.96 -20.64
CA LYS A 260 -0.02 21.54 -21.87
C LYS A 260 0.58 20.95 -23.16
N ASN A 261 1.79 20.38 -23.10
CA ASN A 261 2.52 19.84 -24.25
C ASN A 261 2.24 18.35 -24.48
N ASN A 262 1.12 17.82 -23.96
CA ASN A 262 0.78 16.40 -24.01
C ASN A 262 1.84 15.47 -23.37
N LEU A 263 2.65 16.02 -22.47
CA LEU A 263 3.61 15.26 -21.67
C LEU A 263 2.96 14.93 -20.32
N TYR A 264 3.09 13.68 -19.93
CA TYR A 264 2.60 13.17 -18.65
C TYR A 264 3.79 12.97 -17.72
N GLU A 265 3.74 13.62 -16.57
CA GLU A 265 4.75 13.55 -15.53
C GLU A 265 4.21 12.69 -14.39
N PHE A 266 4.81 11.53 -14.20
CA PHE A 266 4.51 10.58 -13.14
C PHE A 266 5.44 10.78 -11.96
N THR A 267 4.86 10.85 -10.77
CA THR A 267 5.60 10.83 -9.51
C THR A 267 5.76 9.39 -9.06
N ALA A 268 7.00 8.95 -8.80
CA ALA A 268 7.32 7.58 -8.45
C ALA A 268 8.22 7.48 -7.20
N TYR A 269 8.01 6.42 -6.42
CA TYR A 269 8.99 5.96 -5.43
C TYR A 269 10.09 5.16 -6.13
N ASP A 270 11.33 5.52 -5.85
CA ASP A 270 12.54 4.83 -6.29
C ASP A 270 13.35 4.37 -5.07
N SER A 271 13.56 3.05 -4.96
CA SER A 271 14.35 2.46 -3.88
C SER A 271 15.84 2.85 -3.90
N ASN A 272 16.36 3.46 -4.97
CA ASN A 272 17.70 4.03 -4.99
C ASN A 272 17.74 5.47 -4.44
N GLN A 273 16.58 6.12 -4.32
CA GLN A 273 16.42 7.50 -3.86
C GLN A 273 15.27 7.59 -2.83
N PRO A 274 15.31 6.84 -1.72
CA PRO A 274 14.16 6.65 -0.84
C PRO A 274 13.62 7.95 -0.22
N TYR A 275 14.46 8.97 -0.05
CA TYR A 275 14.11 10.23 0.61
C TYR A 275 13.38 11.25 -0.28
N LYS A 276 13.16 10.95 -1.55
CA LYS A 276 12.42 11.82 -2.47
C LYS A 276 11.65 11.00 -3.49
N ASP A 277 10.67 11.64 -4.11
CA ASP A 277 10.04 11.07 -5.30
C ASP A 277 10.81 11.48 -6.55
N VAL A 278 10.81 10.59 -7.55
CA VAL A 278 11.46 10.80 -8.84
C VAL A 278 10.41 10.98 -9.93
N THR A 279 10.79 11.67 -11.00
CA THR A 279 9.87 11.91 -12.12
C THR A 279 10.13 10.98 -13.28
N LEU A 280 9.06 10.35 -13.77
CA LEU A 280 9.03 9.61 -15.01
C LEU A 280 8.11 10.31 -16.01
N TYR A 281 8.48 10.29 -17.28
CA TYR A 281 7.78 10.98 -18.34
C TYR A 281 7.17 10.01 -19.33
N PHE A 282 5.98 10.34 -19.83
CA PHE A 282 5.44 9.77 -21.06
C PHE A 282 5.12 10.90 -22.02
N ASP A 283 5.81 10.92 -23.16
CA ASP A 283 5.52 11.87 -24.23
C ASP A 283 4.37 11.34 -25.08
N GLY A 284 3.21 12.00 -24.99
CA GLY A 284 2.04 11.63 -25.76
C GLY A 284 2.14 11.94 -27.25
N THR A 285 3.21 12.59 -27.74
CA THR A 285 3.45 12.79 -29.18
C THR A 285 4.20 11.59 -29.76
N SER A 286 5.33 11.22 -29.15
CA SER A 286 6.11 10.05 -29.60
C SER A 286 5.57 8.70 -29.10
N GLY A 287 4.73 8.70 -28.06
CA GLY A 287 4.24 7.49 -27.40
C GLY A 287 5.35 6.71 -26.67
N GLN A 288 6.35 7.43 -26.16
CA GLN A 288 7.52 6.86 -25.51
C GLN A 288 7.61 7.25 -24.04
N PHE A 289 8.17 6.35 -23.23
CA PHE A 289 8.50 6.61 -21.83
C PHE A 289 9.96 7.05 -21.70
N TYR A 290 10.21 7.98 -20.78
CA TYR A 290 11.54 8.49 -20.46
C TYR A 290 11.69 8.59 -18.95
N SER A 291 12.89 8.31 -18.43
CA SER A 291 13.13 8.45 -16.99
C SER A 291 14.57 8.87 -16.68
N PRO A 292 14.99 10.09 -17.08
CA PRO A 292 16.39 10.48 -17.01
C PRO A 292 17.00 10.41 -15.61
N GLU A 293 16.24 10.78 -14.58
CA GLU A 293 16.69 10.74 -13.17
C GLU A 293 16.99 9.32 -12.69
N ILE A 294 16.19 8.35 -13.15
CA ILE A 294 16.34 6.94 -12.78
C ILE A 294 17.46 6.32 -13.62
N VAL A 295 17.40 6.50 -14.96
CA VAL A 295 18.34 5.90 -15.91
C VAL A 295 19.75 6.40 -15.68
N ARG A 296 19.96 7.69 -15.35
CA ARG A 296 21.29 8.24 -15.05
C ARG A 296 21.97 7.52 -13.88
N GLY A 297 21.20 6.93 -12.96
CA GLY A 297 21.73 6.15 -11.84
C GLY A 297 22.42 4.84 -12.25
N PHE A 298 22.20 4.34 -13.47
CA PHE A 298 22.77 3.06 -13.93
C PHE A 298 23.20 3.02 -15.41
N VAL A 299 22.89 4.03 -16.24
CA VAL A 299 23.41 4.21 -17.61
C VAL A 299 23.94 5.64 -17.77
N TYR A 300 25.25 5.76 -17.94
CA TYR A 300 25.92 7.07 -18.05
C TYR A 300 25.88 7.68 -19.46
N GLN A 301 25.73 6.86 -20.50
CA GLN A 301 26.01 7.27 -21.89
C GLN A 301 24.83 7.98 -22.58
N ASN A 302 23.58 7.68 -22.20
CA ASN A 302 22.39 8.37 -22.74
C ASN A 302 21.18 8.22 -21.80
N ALA A 303 21.08 9.08 -20.78
CA ALA A 303 19.96 9.05 -19.84
C ALA A 303 18.62 9.51 -20.44
N SER A 304 18.65 10.15 -21.62
CA SER A 304 17.46 10.69 -22.30
C SER A 304 16.85 9.71 -23.30
N ARG A 305 17.38 8.49 -23.41
CA ARG A 305 16.82 7.48 -24.32
C ARG A 305 15.45 6.98 -23.84
N PRO A 306 14.56 6.57 -24.76
CA PRO A 306 13.33 5.89 -24.41
C PRO A 306 13.59 4.63 -23.59
N VAL A 307 12.65 4.30 -22.70
CA VAL A 307 12.67 3.07 -21.89
C VAL A 307 11.40 2.25 -22.13
N GLY A 308 11.53 0.93 -22.09
CA GLY A 308 10.38 0.05 -22.03
C GLY A 308 9.76 0.10 -20.63
N ALA A 309 8.48 0.46 -20.52
CA ALA A 309 7.75 0.41 -19.26
C ALA A 309 6.84 -0.83 -19.24
N PHE A 310 6.87 -1.64 -18.17
CA PHE A 310 6.05 -2.84 -18.02
C PHE A 310 5.38 -2.84 -16.66
N ILE A 311 4.06 -2.95 -16.61
CA ILE A 311 3.35 -3.11 -15.34
C ILE A 311 3.65 -4.50 -14.77
N VAL A 312 3.98 -4.56 -13.48
CA VAL A 312 4.35 -5.79 -12.78
C VAL A 312 3.63 -5.92 -11.45
N SER A 313 3.42 -7.16 -11.01
CA SER A 313 2.99 -7.49 -9.65
C SER A 313 1.67 -6.84 -9.21
N GLU A 314 0.71 -6.72 -10.14
CA GLU A 314 -0.64 -6.22 -9.85
C GLU A 314 -1.46 -7.18 -8.97
N ASP A 315 -1.17 -8.48 -9.05
CA ASP A 315 -1.79 -9.55 -8.29
C ASP A 315 -1.55 -9.43 -6.77
N GLU A 316 -0.42 -8.83 -6.37
CA GLU A 316 -0.07 -8.65 -4.95
C GLU A 316 -0.89 -7.56 -4.26
N ARG A 317 -1.75 -6.81 -4.96
CA ARG A 317 -2.67 -5.85 -4.34
C ARG A 317 -3.79 -6.53 -3.58
N THR A 318 -4.29 -7.65 -4.08
CA THR A 318 -5.49 -8.33 -3.53
C THR A 318 -5.39 -8.60 -2.02
N PRO A 319 -4.26 -9.12 -1.48
CA PRO A 319 -4.11 -9.30 -0.04
C PRO A 319 -4.13 -7.98 0.75
N LEU A 320 -3.57 -6.90 0.20
CA LEU A 320 -3.55 -5.57 0.82
C LEU A 320 -4.96 -4.96 0.84
N GLU A 321 -5.69 -5.06 -0.27
CA GLU A 321 -7.09 -4.61 -0.38
C GLU A 321 -8.00 -5.36 0.60
N LYS A 322 -7.79 -6.68 0.76
CA LYS A 322 -8.51 -7.48 1.76
C LYS A 322 -8.22 -7.01 3.19
N ALA A 323 -6.96 -6.70 3.50
CA ALA A 323 -6.56 -6.20 4.82
C ALA A 323 -7.18 -4.81 5.09
N LEU A 324 -7.14 -3.90 4.12
CA LEU A 324 -7.80 -2.59 4.18
C LEU A 324 -9.30 -2.72 4.45
N LEU A 325 -10.00 -3.54 3.68
CA LEU A 325 -11.43 -3.75 3.83
C LEU A 325 -11.77 -4.33 5.21
N THR A 326 -10.98 -5.30 5.67
CA THR A 326 -11.15 -5.91 6.99
C THR A 326 -10.98 -4.88 8.10
N HIS A 327 -9.93 -4.07 8.02
CA HIS A 327 -9.65 -3.00 8.99
C HIS A 327 -10.80 -1.99 9.06
N TYR A 328 -11.24 -1.43 7.92
CA TYR A 328 -12.30 -0.42 7.93
C TYR A 328 -13.67 -0.99 8.29
N LYS A 329 -13.96 -2.26 7.94
CA LYS A 329 -15.17 -2.94 8.44
C LYS A 329 -15.15 -3.04 9.96
N GLY A 330 -13.99 -3.38 10.54
CA GLY A 330 -13.79 -3.37 11.98
C GLY A 330 -14.01 -1.99 12.59
N ARG A 331 -13.48 -0.93 11.97
CA ARG A 331 -13.70 0.46 12.41
C ARG A 331 -15.12 0.99 12.19
N CYS A 332 -15.98 0.29 11.46
CA CYS A 332 -17.38 0.68 11.26
C CYS A 332 -18.35 0.01 12.24
N ARG A 333 -17.94 -1.10 12.87
CA ARG A 333 -18.65 -1.75 13.98
C ARG A 333 -18.42 -0.97 15.26
#